data_AF-A0A6A6RG22-F1
#
_entry.id   AF-A0A6A6RG22-F1
#
_cell.length_a   1.000
_cell.length_b   1.000
_cell.length_c   1.000
_cell.angle_alpha   90.00
_cell.angle_beta   90.00
_cell.angle_gamma   90.00
#
_symmetry.space_group_name_H-M   'P 1'
#
loop_
_entity.id
_entity.type
_entity.pdbx_description
1 polymer ?
#
loop_
_entity_poly.entity_id
_entity_poly.type
_entity_poly.pdbx_seq_one_letter_code
_entity_poly.pdbx_strand_id
1 'polypeptide(L)'
;MKTETVPGVRQSTSYKPIEMASGYLHNDSESPALESFEERSKKIFQLDSLKTWIDVYVCVAALDDSWVIPGNEKNDRPSYLRDEIQRIQNVDDLDCYQDHAQPIFFIRFTRNSNSRLSPSQTLFDGLLHKFSINPRFKEFVMSFGQKNKEYDFAPPTCRFRYSKGGKAMRTKQYECAYGLRYVADNGNVNGKERWSVRQYAVYQRYDPSRRQNIWIFIGIPKSSSLERHIIAYTRRQEASDPTQAFALHLTMIEASLVEWRWYLNDMTQRVQDQSDRITLADVAKDKVDGLPDFKIDFRDRQRLKTLEDHILNLHVMLESTISTISSLTKHLSSVSRQSDEEESAFLINSYSEALDESKLYLSKAGVLDKRVHGASYLLSGLLDYENAYSLRLLAEEARQDNLAMRHLTEKATKDSGAIKIITIITVFFLPATVVAGFFSTQFVSIDPQGLTISKKWWIYFAITIPLTLVTLLVWYMTSSTRFKNMAIHRLERARFLKLRETKTPNHDPEHAEMHQPISFDFPSDEMPDSRSPTSPGLSEMHFTGTPYLRRPPL
;
A
#
# COMPACT_ATOMS: atom_id res chain seq x y z
N MET A 1 -67.57 -3.54 -17.57
CA MET A 1 -67.99 -4.51 -16.53
C MET A 1 -68.06 -5.88 -17.20
N LYS A 2 -67.44 -6.89 -16.59
CA LYS A 2 -67.23 -8.28 -17.05
C LYS A 2 -66.14 -8.52 -18.09
N THR A 3 -64.98 -8.95 -17.58
CA THR A 3 -64.14 -9.96 -18.24
C THR A 3 -63.73 -10.98 -17.16
N GLU A 4 -64.12 -12.23 -17.39
CA GLU A 4 -63.94 -13.38 -16.50
C GLU A 4 -62.53 -13.98 -16.62
N THR A 5 -62.07 -14.50 -15.47
CA THR A 5 -60.93 -15.40 -15.20
C THR A 5 -61.04 -16.71 -16.01
N VAL A 6 -60.01 -17.54 -16.30
CA VAL A 6 -59.04 -18.26 -15.44
C VAL A 6 -57.88 -18.87 -16.33
N PRO A 7 -56.96 -19.77 -15.90
CA PRO A 7 -55.52 -19.52 -15.68
C PRO A 7 -54.55 -20.31 -16.61
N GLY A 8 -53.30 -19.84 -16.73
CA GLY A 8 -52.23 -20.51 -17.48
C GLY A 8 -51.09 -21.02 -16.59
N VAL A 9 -51.00 -22.35 -16.47
CA VAL A 9 -49.88 -23.12 -15.88
C VAL A 9 -48.63 -22.99 -16.76
N ARG A 10 -47.46 -22.71 -16.17
CA ARG A 10 -46.15 -23.01 -16.78
C ARG A 10 -45.16 -23.56 -15.75
N GLN A 11 -44.79 -24.83 -15.95
CA GLN A 11 -43.73 -25.57 -15.26
C GLN A 11 -42.34 -25.04 -15.66
N SER A 12 -41.42 -25.03 -14.70
CA SER A 12 -40.02 -24.67 -14.86
C SER A 12 -39.21 -25.83 -15.46
N THR A 13 -38.33 -25.53 -16.41
CA THR A 13 -37.24 -26.45 -16.80
C THR A 13 -35.90 -25.89 -16.33
N SER A 14 -35.23 -26.74 -15.56
CA SER A 14 -33.91 -26.58 -14.94
C SER A 14 -32.79 -26.60 -15.99
N TYR A 15 -31.80 -25.73 -15.84
CA TYR A 15 -30.44 -25.92 -16.37
C TYR A 15 -29.41 -25.64 -15.26
N LYS A 16 -28.65 -26.67 -14.88
CA LYS A 16 -27.47 -26.59 -14.00
C LYS A 16 -26.23 -26.19 -14.81
N PRO A 17 -25.39 -25.24 -14.35
CA PRO A 17 -24.02 -25.09 -14.81
C PRO A 17 -23.05 -25.91 -13.95
N ILE A 18 -21.99 -26.37 -14.61
CA ILE A 18 -20.94 -27.29 -14.16
C ILE A 18 -20.00 -26.60 -13.17
N GLU A 19 -19.71 -27.30 -12.07
CA GLU A 19 -18.74 -26.96 -11.02
C GLU A 19 -17.30 -26.96 -11.55
N MET A 20 -16.65 -25.78 -11.60
CA MET A 20 -15.19 -25.63 -11.52
C MET A 20 -14.80 -24.28 -10.91
N ALA A 21 -15.35 -23.98 -9.74
CA ALA A 21 -14.94 -22.84 -8.91
C ALA A 21 -15.03 -23.15 -7.39
N SER A 22 -14.87 -24.41 -6.99
CA SER A 22 -14.95 -24.86 -5.58
C SER A 22 -13.58 -25.23 -4.99
N GLY A 23 -12.55 -24.41 -5.28
CA GLY A 23 -11.18 -24.65 -4.80
C GLY A 23 -10.55 -23.51 -3.99
N TYR A 24 -11.21 -22.35 -3.89
CA TYR A 24 -10.65 -21.15 -3.24
C TYR A 24 -11.62 -20.45 -2.28
N LEU A 25 -12.66 -21.16 -1.82
CA LEU A 25 -13.68 -20.60 -0.90
C LEU A 25 -13.88 -21.47 0.35
N HIS A 26 -12.84 -22.16 0.81
CA HIS A 26 -12.83 -22.84 2.12
C HIS A 26 -11.52 -22.57 2.85
N ASN A 27 -11.43 -21.36 3.40
CA ASN A 27 -10.84 -21.03 4.70
C ASN A 27 -10.82 -19.50 4.76
N ASP A 28 -11.77 -18.95 5.50
CA ASP A 28 -11.75 -17.65 6.20
C ASP A 28 -13.22 -17.23 6.43
N SER A 29 -13.96 -18.05 7.18
CA SER A 29 -15.24 -17.66 7.77
C SER A 29 -15.03 -17.12 9.18
N GLU A 30 -14.08 -16.20 9.34
CA GLU A 30 -14.05 -15.26 10.45
C GLU A 30 -13.77 -13.89 9.84
N SER A 31 -14.83 -13.18 9.46
CA SER A 31 -14.76 -11.71 9.46
C SER A 31 -14.15 -11.32 10.81
N PRO A 32 -13.05 -10.54 10.86
CA PRO A 32 -12.43 -10.20 12.13
C PRO A 32 -13.51 -9.55 12.99
N ALA A 33 -13.86 -10.19 14.10
CA ALA A 33 -14.85 -9.68 15.03
C ALA A 33 -14.48 -8.22 15.31
N LEU A 34 -15.43 -7.30 15.05
CA LEU A 34 -15.22 -5.89 15.33
C LEU A 34 -14.78 -5.80 16.79
N GLU A 35 -13.52 -5.43 17.02
CA GLU A 35 -12.94 -5.40 18.37
C GLU A 35 -13.87 -4.59 19.27
N SER A 36 -14.42 -5.23 20.30
CA SER A 36 -15.38 -4.57 21.18
C SER A 36 -14.73 -3.34 21.82
N PHE A 37 -15.51 -2.30 22.10
CA PHE A 37 -15.00 -1.08 22.76
C PHE A 37 -14.19 -1.40 24.03
N GLU A 38 -14.63 -2.42 24.78
CA GLU A 38 -14.01 -2.88 26.03
C GLU A 38 -12.68 -3.60 25.80
N GLU A 39 -12.52 -4.29 24.67
CA GLU A 39 -11.26 -4.91 24.28
C GLU A 39 -10.25 -3.85 23.80
N ARG A 40 -10.74 -2.85 23.07
CA ARG A 40 -9.94 -1.69 22.64
C ARG A 40 -9.53 -0.81 23.83
N SER A 41 -10.40 -0.64 24.84
CA SER A 41 -10.07 0.15 26.03
C SER A 41 -8.90 -0.44 26.83
N LYS A 42 -8.77 -1.77 26.87
CA LYS A 42 -7.64 -2.48 27.49
C LYS A 42 -6.31 -2.21 26.78
N LYS A 43 -6.32 -1.87 25.49
CA LYS A 43 -5.13 -1.45 24.72
C LYS A 43 -4.79 0.03 24.91
N ILE A 44 -5.76 0.83 25.32
CA ILE A 44 -5.61 2.29 25.52
C ILE A 44 -5.14 2.60 26.93
N PHE A 45 -5.83 2.07 27.94
CA PHE A 45 -5.64 2.43 29.35
C PHE A 45 -4.85 1.37 30.11
N GLN A 46 -4.25 1.79 31.22
CA GLN A 46 -3.68 0.85 32.19
C GLN A 46 -4.79 0.07 32.91
N LEU A 47 -4.43 -1.11 33.39
CA LEU A 47 -5.26 -1.80 34.38
C LEU A 47 -5.26 -1.00 35.68
N ASP A 48 -6.41 -0.98 36.37
CA ASP A 48 -6.56 -0.32 37.67
C ASP A 48 -5.46 -0.81 38.63
N SER A 49 -4.55 0.10 39.00
CA SER A 49 -3.41 -0.17 39.88
C SER A 49 -2.89 1.13 40.47
N LEU A 50 -2.11 1.06 41.55
CA LEU A 50 -1.42 2.22 42.14
C LEU A 50 -0.39 2.89 41.20
N LYS A 51 -0.20 2.33 39.99
CA LYS A 51 0.66 2.88 38.95
C LYS A 51 -0.11 3.67 37.90
N THR A 52 -1.39 3.96 38.09
CA THR A 52 -2.14 4.86 37.20
C THR A 52 -2.12 6.27 37.75
N TRP A 53 -2.08 7.26 36.85
CA TRP A 53 -2.09 8.67 37.24
C TRP A 53 -2.56 9.59 36.12
N ILE A 54 -3.07 10.76 36.53
CA ILE A 54 -3.26 11.95 35.70
C ILE A 54 -2.37 13.05 36.30
N ASP A 55 -1.57 13.71 35.47
CA ASP A 55 -0.78 14.85 35.91
C ASP A 55 -1.67 16.11 35.87
N VAL A 56 -1.70 16.89 36.95
CA VAL A 56 -2.42 18.17 37.01
C VAL A 56 -1.45 19.30 37.31
N TYR A 57 -1.59 20.43 36.61
CA TYR A 57 -0.81 21.62 36.89
C TYR A 57 -1.45 22.42 38.04
N VAL A 58 -0.64 22.76 39.04
CA VAL A 58 -1.05 23.56 40.20
C VAL A 58 -0.06 24.70 40.41
N CYS A 59 -0.61 25.90 40.61
CA CYS A 59 0.17 27.07 41.02
C CYS A 59 0.10 27.16 42.56
N VAL A 60 1.18 26.82 43.26
CA VAL A 60 1.24 26.82 44.73
C VAL A 60 2.00 28.05 45.20
N ALA A 61 1.43 28.81 46.14
CA ALA A 61 2.16 29.84 46.87
C ALA A 61 3.20 29.19 47.78
N ALA A 62 4.49 29.44 47.55
CA ALA A 62 5.51 28.98 48.48
C ALA A 62 5.47 29.87 49.72
N LEU A 63 5.21 29.27 50.89
CA LEU A 63 5.51 29.89 52.18
C LEU A 63 7.03 29.88 52.34
N ASP A 64 7.61 31.05 52.58
CA ASP A 64 9.04 31.23 52.83
C ASP A 64 9.33 30.75 54.28
N ASP A 65 10.00 29.61 54.44
CA ASP A 65 10.46 29.09 55.75
C ASP A 65 11.69 29.86 56.28
N SER A 66 11.88 31.11 55.86
CA SER A 66 12.91 32.00 56.41
C SER A 66 12.31 32.87 57.51
N TRP A 67 12.90 32.77 58.71
CA TRP A 67 12.54 33.46 59.95
C TRP A 67 11.98 34.88 59.76
N VAL A 68 10.67 35.03 59.96
CA VAL A 68 9.97 36.32 59.96
C VAL A 68 10.49 37.18 61.12
N ILE A 69 11.10 38.33 60.79
CA ILE A 69 11.30 39.42 61.74
C ILE A 69 9.96 40.15 61.88
N PRO A 70 9.37 40.24 63.09
CA PRO A 70 8.06 40.86 63.27
C PRO A 70 8.18 42.38 63.17
N GLY A 71 7.52 43.00 62.19
CA GLY A 71 7.43 44.46 62.14
C GLY A 71 7.02 45.16 60.86
N ASN A 72 6.46 44.50 59.84
CA ASN A 72 5.98 45.24 58.67
C ASN A 72 4.73 44.60 58.03
N GLU A 73 3.57 44.83 58.63
CA GLU A 73 2.28 44.58 58.00
C GLU A 73 2.06 45.60 56.86
N LYS A 74 2.52 45.27 55.64
CA LYS A 74 1.95 45.72 54.36
C LYS A 74 2.74 45.12 53.18
N ASN A 75 2.03 44.34 52.37
CA ASN A 75 2.45 43.63 51.15
C ASN A 75 3.13 42.26 51.31
N ASP A 76 2.43 41.30 51.91
CA ASP A 76 2.71 39.87 51.68
C ASP A 76 2.06 39.40 50.37
N ARG A 77 2.70 39.69 49.24
CA ARG A 77 2.56 38.79 48.08
C ARG A 77 3.59 37.67 48.29
N PRO A 78 3.20 36.39 48.22
CA PRO A 78 4.14 35.28 48.40
C PRO A 78 5.32 35.46 47.44
N SER A 79 6.52 35.48 47.98
CA SER A 79 7.76 35.90 47.30
C SER A 79 8.13 35.00 46.12
N TYR A 80 7.62 33.76 46.06
CA TYR A 80 7.77 32.86 44.91
C TYR A 80 6.54 31.93 44.75
N LEU A 81 5.91 31.92 43.57
CA LEU A 81 4.98 30.86 43.18
C LEU A 81 5.80 29.66 42.70
N ARG A 82 5.63 28.49 43.32
CA ARG A 82 6.25 27.24 42.85
C ARG A 82 5.25 26.51 41.98
N ASP A 83 5.63 26.36 40.71
CA ASP A 83 4.91 25.49 39.78
C ASP A 83 5.20 24.04 40.11
N GLU A 84 4.14 23.29 40.36
CA GLU A 84 4.26 21.85 40.56
C GLU A 84 3.22 21.11 39.71
N ILE A 85 3.69 20.04 39.08
CA ILE A 85 2.82 19.06 38.44
C ILE A 85 2.57 17.97 39.46
N GLN A 86 1.34 17.92 39.97
CA GLN A 86 0.91 16.90 40.93
C GLN A 86 0.33 15.69 40.20
N ARG A 87 0.46 14.51 40.81
CA ARG A 87 -0.09 13.26 40.28
C ARG A 87 -1.35 12.89 41.02
N ILE A 88 -2.45 12.83 40.30
CA ILE A 88 -3.73 12.35 40.78
C ILE A 88 -3.83 10.86 40.49
N GLN A 89 -4.08 10.05 41.52
CA GLN A 89 -4.21 8.59 41.38
C GLN A 89 -5.63 8.12 41.73
N ASN A 90 -6.32 8.81 42.63
CA ASN A 90 -7.70 8.49 42.99
C ASN A 90 -8.68 9.47 42.34
N VAL A 91 -9.89 8.97 42.04
CA VAL A 91 -10.97 9.78 41.48
C VAL A 91 -11.42 10.87 42.47
N ASP A 92 -11.30 10.63 43.77
CA ASP A 92 -11.73 11.58 44.80
C ASP A 92 -10.84 12.83 44.86
N ASP A 93 -9.54 12.68 44.63
CA ASP A 93 -8.57 13.79 44.61
C ASP A 93 -8.88 14.80 43.47
N LEU A 94 -9.66 14.42 42.46
CA LEU A 94 -10.10 15.34 41.40
C LEU A 94 -11.02 16.46 41.91
N ASP A 95 -11.73 16.24 43.03
CA ASP A 95 -12.67 17.24 43.57
C ASP A 95 -11.96 18.50 44.03
N CYS A 96 -10.70 18.39 44.49
CA CYS A 96 -9.87 19.51 44.90
C CYS A 96 -9.65 20.55 43.80
N TYR A 97 -9.83 20.17 42.53
CA TYR A 97 -9.54 21.01 41.37
C TYR A 97 -10.81 21.56 40.69
N GLN A 98 -12.01 21.23 41.17
CA GLN A 98 -13.26 21.68 40.55
C GLN A 98 -13.47 23.19 40.66
N ASP A 99 -12.94 23.82 41.71
CA ASP A 99 -13.09 25.26 41.97
C ASP A 99 -11.97 26.10 41.35
N HIS A 100 -10.95 25.46 40.77
CA HIS A 100 -9.87 26.18 40.09
C HIS A 100 -10.42 26.91 38.86
N ALA A 101 -9.96 28.15 38.64
CA ALA A 101 -10.35 28.91 37.45
C ALA A 101 -9.80 28.27 36.15
N GLN A 102 -8.64 27.62 36.20
CA GLN A 102 -8.01 26.98 35.04
C GLN A 102 -7.37 25.62 35.37
N PRO A 103 -8.15 24.57 35.64
CA PRO A 103 -7.59 23.24 35.85
C PRO A 103 -7.04 22.67 34.53
N ILE A 104 -5.77 22.25 34.53
CA ILE A 104 -5.08 21.70 33.37
C ILE A 104 -4.61 20.28 33.69
N PHE A 105 -5.11 19.33 32.91
CA PHE A 105 -4.80 17.92 33.03
C PHE A 105 -3.92 17.45 31.88
N PHE A 106 -2.85 16.73 32.20
CA PHE A 106 -1.98 16.04 31.26
C PHE A 106 -2.16 14.52 31.39
N ILE A 107 -2.61 13.90 30.31
CA ILE A 107 -2.67 12.46 30.15
C ILE A 107 -1.49 12.03 29.29
N ARG A 108 -0.58 11.25 29.87
CA ARG A 108 0.70 10.91 29.23
C ARG A 108 0.76 9.47 28.82
N PHE A 109 1.74 9.17 27.98
CA PHE A 109 2.14 7.80 27.70
C PHE A 109 3.02 7.27 28.83
N THR A 110 2.91 5.98 29.12
CA THR A 110 3.74 5.33 30.15
C THR A 110 5.20 5.14 29.75
N ARG A 111 5.49 4.97 28.45
CA ARG A 111 6.86 4.82 27.94
C ARG A 111 7.11 5.62 26.67
N ASN A 112 6.29 5.41 25.65
CA ASN A 112 6.41 6.03 24.33
C ASN A 112 5.02 6.21 23.69
N SER A 113 4.94 6.86 22.53
CA SER A 113 3.67 7.17 21.87
C SER A 113 2.81 5.96 21.47
N ASN A 114 3.38 4.75 21.49
CA ASN A 114 2.69 3.49 21.20
C ASN A 114 2.39 2.68 22.47
N SER A 115 2.62 3.26 23.65
CA SER A 115 2.29 2.63 24.93
C SER A 115 0.90 3.06 25.40
N ARG A 116 0.36 2.32 26.36
CA ARG A 116 -0.89 2.69 27.06
C ARG A 116 -0.75 4.05 27.74
N LEU A 117 -1.85 4.78 27.79
CA LEU A 117 -1.99 6.04 28.52
C LEU A 117 -1.83 5.81 30.03
N SER A 118 -1.42 6.83 30.77
CA SER A 118 -1.14 6.77 32.21
C SER A 118 -2.35 6.47 33.11
N PRO A 119 -3.58 6.97 32.85
CA PRO A 119 -4.72 6.64 33.71
C PRO A 119 -5.27 5.25 33.39
N SER A 120 -6.01 4.70 34.36
CA SER A 120 -6.96 3.63 34.10
C SER A 120 -8.25 4.19 33.51
N GLN A 121 -9.09 3.28 32.99
CA GLN A 121 -10.39 3.66 32.46
C GLN A 121 -11.29 4.31 33.54
N THR A 122 -11.25 3.83 34.78
CA THR A 122 -12.03 4.37 35.90
C THR A 122 -11.61 5.79 36.25
N LEU A 123 -10.30 6.05 36.33
CA LEU A 123 -9.77 7.39 36.62
C LEU A 123 -10.09 8.38 35.50
N PHE A 124 -9.98 7.94 34.25
CA PHE A 124 -10.35 8.74 33.09
C PHE A 124 -11.85 9.06 33.05
N ASP A 125 -12.71 8.07 33.26
CA ASP A 125 -14.16 8.26 33.31
C ASP A 125 -14.59 9.14 34.50
N GLY A 126 -13.90 9.02 35.64
CA GLY A 126 -14.05 9.89 36.80
C GLY A 126 -13.74 11.35 36.47
N LEU A 127 -12.64 11.63 35.75
CA LEU A 127 -12.32 12.97 35.25
C LEU A 127 -13.45 13.50 34.37
N LEU A 128 -13.94 12.70 33.41
CA LEU A 128 -15.02 13.13 32.52
C LEU A 128 -16.29 13.49 33.28
N HIS A 129 -16.67 12.66 34.26
CA HIS A 129 -17.87 12.86 35.05
C HIS A 129 -17.77 14.10 35.95
N LYS A 130 -16.69 14.21 36.74
CA LYS A 130 -16.52 15.29 37.73
C LYS A 130 -16.44 16.68 37.10
N PHE A 131 -15.79 16.79 35.95
CA PHE A 131 -15.69 18.07 35.22
C PHE A 131 -16.80 18.29 34.20
N SER A 132 -17.83 17.42 34.16
CA SER A 132 -18.94 17.49 33.20
C SER A 132 -18.45 17.62 31.76
N ILE A 133 -17.44 16.83 31.40
CA ILE A 133 -16.86 16.78 30.08
C ILE A 133 -17.74 15.91 29.19
N ASN A 134 -18.00 16.41 27.99
CA ASN A 134 -18.79 15.70 27.02
C ASN A 134 -18.21 14.32 26.65
N PRO A 135 -19.00 13.23 26.74
CA PRO A 135 -18.53 11.88 26.48
C PRO A 135 -17.94 11.65 25.08
N ARG A 136 -18.29 12.49 24.09
CA ARG A 136 -17.70 12.41 22.74
C ARG A 136 -16.20 12.67 22.72
N PHE A 137 -15.62 13.26 23.77
CA PHE A 137 -14.16 13.37 23.87
C PHE A 137 -13.47 11.99 23.81
N LYS A 138 -14.15 10.90 24.21
CA LYS A 138 -13.66 9.52 24.07
C LYS A 138 -13.27 9.15 22.64
N GLU A 139 -13.92 9.73 21.62
CA GLU A 139 -13.58 9.51 20.20
C GLU A 139 -12.12 9.89 19.90
N PHE A 140 -11.62 10.95 20.52
CA PHE A 140 -10.23 11.41 20.36
C PHE A 140 -9.25 10.52 21.11
N VAL A 141 -9.69 9.82 22.16
CA VAL A 141 -8.84 8.91 22.95
C VAL A 141 -8.68 7.55 22.26
N MET A 142 -9.63 7.16 21.41
CA MET A 142 -9.62 5.88 20.69
C MET A 142 -8.43 5.70 19.75
N SER A 143 -7.81 6.80 19.32
CA SER A 143 -6.64 6.79 18.46
C SER A 143 -5.33 6.59 19.24
N PHE A 144 -5.36 6.49 20.57
CA PHE A 144 -4.16 6.29 21.41
C PHE A 144 -3.98 4.83 21.86
N GLY A 145 -2.87 4.54 22.53
CA GLY A 145 -2.61 3.23 23.13
C GLY A 145 -1.71 2.32 22.32
N GLN A 146 -1.69 1.04 22.71
CA GLN A 146 -0.87 0.01 22.09
C GLN A 146 -1.45 -0.44 20.75
N LYS A 147 -0.65 -0.30 19.70
CA LYS A 147 -1.02 -0.66 18.32
C LYS A 147 0.05 -1.54 17.68
N ASN A 148 -0.39 -2.57 16.96
CA ASN A 148 0.51 -3.39 16.13
C ASN A 148 0.78 -2.71 14.77
N LYS A 149 -0.22 -2.00 14.24
CA LYS A 149 -0.15 -1.18 13.03
C LYS A 149 -1.03 0.06 13.19
N GLU A 150 -0.61 1.16 12.61
CA GLU A 150 -1.38 2.40 12.55
C GLU A 150 -2.33 2.33 11.35
N TYR A 151 -3.64 2.50 11.59
CA TYR A 151 -4.66 2.56 10.54
C TYR A 151 -5.48 3.87 10.58
N ASP A 152 -5.31 4.64 11.64
CA ASP A 152 -6.09 5.84 11.92
C ASP A 152 -5.23 7.09 11.70
N PHE A 153 -4.90 7.39 10.44
CA PHE A 153 -3.89 8.41 10.13
C PHE A 153 -4.34 9.84 10.42
N ALA A 154 -5.63 10.13 10.26
CA ALA A 154 -6.21 11.44 10.59
C ALA A 154 -7.01 11.36 11.89
N PRO A 155 -6.74 12.23 12.88
CA PRO A 155 -7.61 12.38 14.03
C PRO A 155 -9.04 12.76 13.62
N PRO A 156 -10.05 12.50 14.47
CA PRO A 156 -11.42 12.96 14.24
C PRO A 156 -11.46 14.47 13.97
N THR A 157 -12.43 14.91 13.17
CA THR A 157 -12.59 16.33 12.84
C THR A 157 -12.81 17.17 14.09
N CYS A 158 -12.25 18.38 14.09
CA CYS A 158 -12.41 19.33 15.19
C CYS A 158 -13.88 19.49 15.57
N ARG A 159 -14.20 19.24 16.84
CA ARG A 159 -15.54 19.38 17.39
C ARG A 159 -15.60 20.66 18.19
N PHE A 160 -16.53 21.52 17.82
CA PHE A 160 -16.89 22.70 18.60
C PHE A 160 -18.38 22.63 18.93
N ARG A 161 -18.73 22.78 20.20
CA ARG A 161 -20.12 22.75 20.66
C ARG A 161 -20.38 23.95 21.54
N TYR A 162 -21.45 24.67 21.24
CA TYR A 162 -21.96 25.71 22.13
C TYR A 162 -23.12 25.14 22.95
N SER A 163 -23.14 25.44 24.24
CA SER A 163 -24.32 25.20 25.07
C SER A 163 -25.44 26.16 24.68
N LYS A 164 -26.70 25.75 24.86
CA LYS A 164 -27.87 26.62 24.69
C LYS A 164 -27.92 27.62 25.87
N GLY A 165 -27.09 28.65 25.83
CA GLY A 165 -27.10 29.73 26.81
C GLY A 165 -28.26 30.71 26.61
N GLY A 166 -28.68 31.37 27.69
CA GLY A 166 -29.65 32.47 27.65
C GLY A 166 -29.13 33.66 26.82
N LYS A 167 -30.04 34.38 26.15
CA LYS A 167 -29.72 35.49 25.23
C LYS A 167 -28.93 36.65 25.87
N ALA A 168 -28.80 36.69 27.20
CA ALA A 168 -28.19 37.78 27.97
C ALA A 168 -26.66 37.68 28.15
N MET A 169 -26.03 36.55 27.81
CA MET A 169 -24.60 36.33 28.07
C MET A 169 -23.76 36.78 26.86
N ARG A 170 -22.73 37.61 27.08
CA ARG A 170 -21.82 38.09 26.02
C ARG A 170 -21.17 36.91 25.29
N THR A 171 -20.61 35.96 26.03
CA THR A 171 -20.00 34.73 25.49
C THR A 171 -20.82 33.51 25.92
N LYS A 172 -21.01 32.55 25.01
CA LYS A 172 -21.70 31.28 25.31
C LYS A 172 -20.69 30.27 25.84
N GLN A 173 -21.12 29.41 26.77
CA GLN A 173 -20.37 28.23 27.15
C GLN A 173 -20.08 27.38 25.90
N TYR A 174 -18.83 26.92 25.77
CA TYR A 174 -18.44 26.07 24.66
C TYR A 174 -17.46 24.98 25.07
N GLU A 175 -17.41 23.94 24.25
CA GLU A 175 -16.45 22.85 24.31
C GLU A 175 -15.76 22.73 22.95
N CYS A 176 -14.45 22.55 22.98
CA CYS A 176 -13.61 22.30 21.82
C CYS A 176 -12.82 21.01 22.03
N ALA A 177 -12.81 20.13 21.04
CA ALA A 177 -11.98 18.93 21.04
C ALA A 177 -11.41 18.67 19.65
N TYR A 178 -10.11 18.43 19.57
CA TYR A 178 -9.44 18.08 18.31
C TYR A 178 -8.17 17.27 18.55
N GLY A 179 -7.69 16.59 17.51
CA GLY A 179 -6.37 15.97 17.50
C GLY A 179 -5.47 16.63 16.45
N LEU A 180 -4.17 16.67 16.72
CA LEU A 180 -3.15 17.14 15.79
C LEU A 180 -2.07 16.09 15.62
N ARG A 181 -1.67 15.85 14.37
CA ARG A 181 -0.52 15.00 14.03
C ARG A 181 0.73 15.85 13.98
N TYR A 182 1.83 15.31 14.47
CA TYR A 182 3.14 15.95 14.38
C TYR A 182 4.20 14.91 14.10
N VAL A 183 5.30 15.34 13.50
CA VAL A 183 6.45 14.48 13.25
C VAL A 183 7.54 14.77 14.29
N ALA A 184 8.23 13.74 14.76
CA ALA A 184 9.39 13.88 15.64
C ALA A 184 10.58 13.12 15.07
N ASP A 185 11.77 13.74 15.10
CA ASP A 185 13.03 13.05 14.81
C ASP A 185 13.37 12.12 15.98
N ASN A 186 13.67 10.85 15.69
CA ASN A 186 14.08 9.86 16.67
C ASN A 186 15.59 9.93 16.97
N GLY A 187 16.33 10.85 16.34
CA GLY A 187 17.79 10.97 16.45
C GLY A 187 18.54 9.81 15.80
N ASN A 188 17.84 8.99 15.01
CA ASN A 188 18.38 7.77 14.45
C ASN A 188 18.83 7.99 13.00
N VAL A 189 20.00 8.61 12.83
CA VAL A 189 20.55 8.96 11.51
C VAL A 189 20.85 7.71 10.66
N ASN A 190 21.22 6.61 11.31
CA ASN A 190 21.65 5.37 10.64
C ASN A 190 20.64 4.22 10.75
N GLY A 191 19.48 4.46 11.37
CA GLY A 191 18.48 3.42 11.60
C GLY A 191 17.41 3.33 10.52
N LYS A 192 16.56 2.32 10.66
CA LYS A 192 15.51 1.98 9.69
C LYS A 192 14.47 3.10 9.49
N GLU A 193 14.17 3.87 10.54
CA GLU A 193 13.18 4.97 10.54
C GLU A 193 13.65 6.17 11.39
N ARG A 194 14.14 7.22 10.71
CA ARG A 194 14.57 8.49 11.32
C ARG A 194 13.41 9.25 11.99
N TRP A 195 12.24 9.24 11.36
CA TRP A 195 11.10 10.06 11.76
C TRP A 195 9.98 9.20 12.30
N SER A 196 9.27 9.68 13.33
CA SER A 196 8.04 9.08 13.82
C SER A 196 6.89 10.07 13.79
N VAL A 197 5.78 9.64 13.19
CA VAL A 197 4.50 10.34 13.28
C VAL A 197 3.89 10.07 14.65
N ARG A 198 3.53 11.13 15.35
CA ARG A 198 2.92 11.13 16.68
C ARG A 198 1.68 12.03 16.66
N GLN A 199 0.95 12.08 17.77
CA GLN A 199 -0.25 12.90 17.86
C GLN A 199 -0.48 13.47 19.25
N TYR A 200 -1.21 14.58 19.28
CA TYR A 200 -1.80 15.18 20.48
C TYR A 200 -3.32 15.15 20.38
N ALA A 201 -4.00 15.09 21.51
CA ALA A 201 -5.41 15.48 21.59
C ALA A 201 -5.57 16.61 22.61
N VAL A 202 -6.40 17.57 22.24
CA VAL A 202 -6.69 18.76 23.03
C VAL A 202 -8.18 18.80 23.28
N TYR A 203 -8.55 18.98 24.54
CA TYR A 203 -9.90 19.34 24.92
C TYR A 203 -9.87 20.62 25.73
N GLN A 204 -10.81 21.50 25.43
CA GLN A 204 -11.06 22.72 26.15
C GLN A 204 -12.55 22.82 26.45
N ARG A 205 -12.90 23.22 27.68
CA ARG A 205 -14.25 23.69 28.02
C ARG A 205 -14.17 25.04 28.68
N TYR A 206 -14.86 26.02 28.09
CA TYR A 206 -15.00 27.34 28.66
C TYR A 206 -16.41 27.52 29.23
N ASP A 207 -16.49 27.81 30.53
CA ASP A 207 -17.72 28.17 31.24
C ASP A 207 -17.68 29.66 31.64
N PRO A 208 -18.44 30.53 30.94
CA PRO A 208 -18.48 31.95 31.25
C PRO A 208 -19.19 32.27 32.57
N SER A 209 -20.04 31.39 33.11
CA SER A 209 -20.74 31.61 34.39
C SER A 209 -19.79 31.50 35.57
N ARG A 210 -18.84 30.56 35.47
CA ARG A 210 -17.80 30.34 36.48
C ARG A 210 -16.48 31.04 36.14
N ARG A 211 -16.38 31.67 34.96
CA ARG A 211 -15.12 32.15 34.37
C ARG A 211 -14.02 31.07 34.41
N GLN A 212 -14.41 29.84 34.10
CA GLN A 212 -13.57 28.67 34.23
C GLN A 212 -13.17 28.13 32.85
N ASN A 213 -11.88 27.79 32.70
CA ASN A 213 -11.35 27.09 31.52
C ASN A 213 -10.76 25.75 31.91
N ILE A 214 -11.36 24.65 31.49
CA ILE A 214 -10.81 23.31 31.73
C ILE A 214 -10.05 22.85 30.50
N TRP A 215 -8.80 22.43 30.71
CA TRP A 215 -7.95 21.89 29.65
C TRP A 215 -7.56 20.44 29.93
N ILE A 216 -7.61 19.62 28.88
CA ILE A 216 -7.06 18.27 28.90
C ILE A 216 -6.17 18.11 27.69
N PHE A 217 -4.93 17.73 27.95
CA PHE A 217 -3.94 17.46 26.93
C PHE A 217 -3.54 15.99 26.99
N ILE A 218 -3.62 15.31 25.86
CA ILE A 218 -3.18 13.92 25.71
C ILE A 218 -1.93 13.87 24.84
N GLY A 219 -0.91 13.18 25.31
CA GLY A 219 0.27 12.84 24.50
C GLY A 219 1.36 13.90 24.45
N ILE A 220 1.29 14.94 25.29
CA ILE A 220 2.37 15.95 25.42
C ILE A 220 3.57 15.36 26.18
N PRO A 221 4.78 15.32 25.58
CA PRO A 221 5.96 14.77 26.23
C PRO A 221 6.37 15.58 27.46
N LYS A 222 6.87 14.88 28.48
CA LYS A 222 7.34 15.48 29.73
C LYS A 222 8.55 16.38 29.49
N SER A 223 8.52 17.56 30.11
CA SER A 223 9.56 18.59 30.02
C SER A 223 9.82 19.08 28.60
N SER A 224 8.83 18.92 27.70
CA SER A 224 8.91 19.45 26.34
C SER A 224 8.86 20.98 26.32
N SER A 225 9.33 21.58 25.22
CA SER A 225 9.15 23.03 25.00
C SER A 225 7.67 23.41 25.04
N LEU A 226 6.80 22.58 24.44
CA LEU A 226 5.36 22.81 24.40
C LEU A 226 4.73 22.81 25.82
N GLU A 227 5.09 21.85 26.67
CA GLU A 227 4.64 21.83 28.07
C GLU A 227 5.05 23.11 28.82
N ARG A 228 6.29 23.58 28.62
CA ARG A 228 6.75 24.83 29.22
C ARG A 228 5.95 26.05 28.73
N HIS A 229 5.58 26.10 27.46
CA HIS A 229 4.74 27.18 26.92
C HIS A 229 3.31 27.12 27.47
N ILE A 230 2.72 25.92 27.59
CA ILE A 230 1.39 25.74 28.20
C ILE A 230 1.40 26.23 29.65
N ILE A 231 2.39 25.81 30.44
CA ILE A 231 2.53 26.23 31.83
C ILE A 231 2.74 27.76 31.93
N ALA A 232 3.62 28.33 31.10
CA ALA A 232 3.87 29.77 31.07
C ALA A 232 2.63 30.58 30.69
N TYR A 233 1.79 30.06 29.79
CA TYR A 233 0.50 30.65 29.44
C TYR A 233 -0.41 30.75 30.67
N THR A 234 -0.52 29.65 31.44
CA THR A 234 -1.38 29.59 32.63
C THR A 234 -0.92 30.53 33.73
N ARG A 235 0.40 30.68 33.93
CA ARG A 235 0.96 31.62 34.94
C ARG A 235 0.50 33.07 34.73
N ARG A 236 0.34 33.49 33.47
CA ARG A 236 0.06 34.88 33.11
C ARG A 236 -1.41 35.26 33.28
N GLN A 237 -2.30 34.30 33.53
CA GLN A 237 -3.75 34.51 33.50
C GLN A 237 -4.39 34.27 34.87
N GLU A 238 -4.81 35.35 35.53
CA GLU A 238 -5.62 35.29 36.75
C GLU A 238 -7.12 35.00 36.44
N ALA A 239 -7.56 35.25 35.21
CA ALA A 239 -8.93 35.00 34.74
C ALA A 239 -8.95 34.35 33.36
N SER A 240 -9.91 33.45 33.12
CA SER A 240 -10.10 32.79 31.81
C SER A 240 -10.70 33.75 30.78
N ASP A 241 -9.85 34.38 29.95
CA ASP A 241 -10.32 35.08 28.76
C ASP A 241 -10.45 34.12 27.56
N PRO A 242 -11.62 34.06 26.89
CA PRO A 242 -11.81 33.20 25.73
C PRO A 242 -10.97 33.58 24.51
N THR A 243 -10.59 34.85 24.30
CA THR A 243 -9.71 35.21 23.16
C THR A 243 -8.31 34.67 23.39
N GLN A 244 -7.76 34.84 24.60
CA GLN A 244 -6.47 34.28 24.92
C GLN A 244 -6.44 32.75 24.88
N ALA A 245 -7.55 32.05 25.13
CA ALA A 245 -7.61 30.59 24.97
C ALA A 245 -7.23 30.14 23.55
N PHE A 246 -7.57 30.94 22.53
CA PHE A 246 -7.16 30.69 21.15
C PHE A 246 -5.67 30.95 20.90
N ALA A 247 -5.00 31.78 21.70
CA ALA A 247 -3.53 31.89 21.64
C ALA A 247 -2.84 30.58 22.05
N LEU A 248 -3.40 29.86 23.04
CA LEU A 248 -2.90 28.54 23.42
C LEU A 248 -3.16 27.51 22.33
N HIS A 249 -4.34 27.52 21.72
CA HIS A 249 -4.64 26.66 20.57
C HIS A 249 -3.69 26.92 19.38
N LEU A 250 -3.36 28.18 19.11
CA LEU A 250 -2.37 28.56 18.10
C LEU A 250 -0.99 27.97 18.43
N THR A 251 -0.54 28.10 19.68
CA THR A 251 0.72 27.50 20.15
C THR A 251 0.74 25.98 19.91
N MET A 252 -0.38 25.29 20.11
CA MET A 252 -0.51 23.86 19.84
C MET A 252 -0.39 23.53 18.35
N ILE A 253 -0.97 24.37 17.47
CA ILE A 253 -0.88 24.23 16.02
C ILE A 253 0.56 24.44 15.57
N GLU A 254 1.17 25.56 15.94
CA GLU A 254 2.55 25.90 15.57
C GLU A 254 3.52 24.81 16.01
N ALA A 255 3.38 24.33 17.26
CA ALA A 255 4.21 23.24 17.76
C ALA A 255 4.04 21.92 16.98
N SER A 256 2.85 21.68 16.39
CA SER A 256 2.62 20.52 15.55
C SER A 256 3.25 20.66 14.16
N LEU A 257 3.46 21.89 13.68
CA LEU A 257 3.96 22.21 12.33
C LEU A 257 5.49 22.27 12.22
N VAL A 258 6.22 22.49 13.33
CA VAL A 258 7.68 22.72 13.37
C VAL A 258 8.51 21.77 12.50
N GLU A 259 8.29 20.45 12.61
CA GLU A 259 9.16 19.44 11.99
C GLU A 259 8.71 19.00 10.59
N TRP A 260 7.55 19.46 10.11
CA TRP A 260 6.97 19.01 8.84
C TRP A 260 7.85 19.36 7.65
N ARG A 261 8.51 20.52 7.69
CA ARG A 261 9.46 20.95 6.66
C ARG A 261 10.59 19.93 6.47
N TRP A 262 11.20 19.50 7.57
CA TRP A 262 12.35 18.60 7.54
C TRP A 262 11.94 17.20 7.13
N TYR A 263 10.78 16.73 7.62
CA TYR A 263 10.20 15.47 7.20
C TYR A 263 9.90 15.43 5.70
N LEU A 264 9.29 16.49 5.14
CA LEU A 264 9.01 16.59 3.71
C LEU A 264 10.29 16.62 2.87
N ASN A 265 11.33 17.30 3.33
CA ASN A 265 12.62 17.31 2.65
C ASN A 265 13.25 15.91 2.62
N ASP A 266 13.19 15.16 3.73
CA ASP A 266 13.67 13.79 3.82
C ASP A 266 12.88 12.85 2.89
N MET A 267 11.54 12.97 2.86
CA MET A 267 10.72 12.23 1.90
C MET A 267 11.06 12.59 0.45
N THR A 268 11.27 13.88 0.16
CA THR A 268 11.68 14.34 -1.17
C THR A 268 12.99 13.72 -1.61
N GLN A 269 13.98 13.71 -0.72
CA GLN A 269 15.27 13.09 -0.99
C GLN A 269 15.13 11.59 -1.26
N ARG A 270 14.38 10.85 -0.43
CA ARG A 270 14.18 9.40 -0.64
C ARG A 270 13.51 9.08 -1.98
N VAL A 271 12.51 9.87 -2.37
CA VAL A 271 11.84 9.72 -3.67
C VAL A 271 12.80 10.01 -4.81
N GLN A 272 13.59 11.09 -4.69
CA GLN A 272 14.59 11.45 -5.70
C GLN A 272 15.66 10.37 -5.84
N ASP A 273 16.21 9.86 -4.73
CA ASP A 273 17.22 8.81 -4.73
C ASP A 273 16.71 7.52 -5.41
N GLN A 274 15.43 7.16 -5.20
CA GLN A 274 14.83 6.03 -5.92
C GLN A 274 14.61 6.35 -7.40
N SER A 275 14.10 7.55 -7.73
CA SER A 275 13.86 7.97 -9.11
C SER A 275 15.15 8.01 -9.93
N ASP A 276 16.22 8.60 -9.39
CA ASP A 276 17.52 8.72 -10.06
C ASP A 276 18.14 7.35 -10.32
N ARG A 277 17.97 6.41 -9.39
CA ARG A 277 18.44 5.04 -9.59
C ARG A 277 17.68 4.31 -10.70
N ILE A 278 16.41 4.64 -10.94
CA ILE A 278 15.62 4.05 -12.03
C ILE A 278 15.97 4.70 -13.37
N THR A 279 16.17 6.02 -13.42
CA THR A 279 16.51 6.73 -14.66
C THR A 279 17.93 6.46 -15.14
N LEU A 280 18.86 6.19 -14.21
CA LEU A 280 20.26 5.83 -14.52
C LEU A 280 20.45 4.33 -14.77
N ALA A 281 19.40 3.51 -14.70
CA ALA A 281 19.50 2.09 -14.96
C ALA A 281 19.71 1.81 -16.44
N ASP A 282 20.68 0.95 -16.75
CA ASP A 282 21.01 0.56 -18.11
C ASP A 282 20.01 -0.49 -18.61
N VAL A 283 19.54 -0.34 -19.86
CA VAL A 283 18.48 -1.18 -20.44
C VAL A 283 19.00 -1.92 -21.66
N ALA A 284 19.12 -3.24 -21.49
CA ALA A 284 19.32 -4.27 -22.52
C ALA A 284 19.96 -3.82 -23.86
N LYS A 285 21.28 -3.59 -23.82
CA LYS A 285 22.33 -3.97 -24.81
C LYS A 285 23.41 -2.91 -24.95
N ASP A 286 23.10 -1.65 -24.67
CA ASP A 286 24.07 -0.57 -24.77
C ASP A 286 24.77 -0.39 -23.42
N LYS A 287 25.65 -1.34 -23.08
CA LYS A 287 26.66 -1.11 -22.04
C LYS A 287 27.48 0.10 -22.46
N VAL A 288 27.11 1.28 -21.98
CA VAL A 288 27.94 2.46 -22.11
C VAL A 288 29.06 2.31 -21.08
N ASP A 289 30.26 2.01 -21.56
CA ASP A 289 31.45 1.87 -20.72
C ASP A 289 31.60 3.08 -19.77
N GLY A 290 31.50 2.83 -18.46
CA GLY A 290 31.73 3.83 -17.41
C GLY A 290 30.55 4.15 -16.49
N LEU A 291 29.34 3.64 -16.73
CA LEU A 291 28.21 3.78 -15.80
C LEU A 291 28.09 2.55 -14.86
N PRO A 292 27.80 2.74 -13.56
CA PRO A 292 27.55 1.63 -12.64
C PRO A 292 26.34 0.80 -13.09
N ASP A 293 26.52 -0.53 -13.11
CA ASP A 293 25.52 -1.53 -13.48
C ASP A 293 24.38 -1.58 -12.44
N PHE A 294 23.43 -0.65 -12.53
CA PHE A 294 22.27 -0.64 -11.65
C PHE A 294 21.23 -1.62 -12.16
N LYS A 295 21.35 -2.88 -11.72
CA LYS A 295 20.29 -3.87 -11.92
C LYS A 295 19.02 -3.44 -11.18
N ILE A 296 17.95 -3.23 -11.94
CA ILE A 296 16.61 -3.02 -11.41
C ILE A 296 16.07 -4.35 -10.88
N ASP A 297 15.45 -4.34 -9.70
CA ASP A 297 14.84 -5.53 -9.11
C ASP A 297 13.48 -5.20 -8.45
N PHE A 298 12.70 -6.24 -8.14
CA PHE A 298 11.41 -6.14 -7.46
C PHE A 298 11.48 -5.35 -6.13
N ARG A 299 12.64 -5.34 -5.48
CA ARG A 299 12.89 -4.55 -4.26
C ARG A 299 12.71 -3.05 -4.47
N ASP A 300 13.05 -2.53 -5.65
CA ASP A 300 12.90 -1.11 -5.96
C ASP A 300 11.43 -0.74 -6.13
N ARG A 301 10.62 -1.66 -6.68
CA ARG A 301 9.16 -1.55 -6.70
C ARG A 301 8.58 -1.53 -5.29
N GLN A 302 9.05 -2.41 -4.40
CA GLN A 302 8.58 -2.46 -3.02
C GLN A 302 8.94 -1.18 -2.24
N ARG A 303 10.12 -0.61 -2.47
CA ARG A 303 10.55 0.66 -1.86
C ARG A 303 9.69 1.82 -2.32
N LEU A 304 9.45 1.95 -3.62
CA LEU A 304 8.55 2.96 -4.17
C LEU A 304 7.13 2.81 -3.62
N LYS A 305 6.61 1.58 -3.53
CA LYS A 305 5.29 1.34 -2.94
C LYS A 305 5.23 1.78 -1.47
N THR A 306 6.28 1.48 -0.71
CA THR A 306 6.38 1.91 0.68
C THR A 306 6.40 3.45 0.78
N LEU A 307 7.10 4.14 -0.11
CA LEU A 307 7.11 5.61 -0.16
C LEU A 307 5.74 6.18 -0.57
N GLU A 308 5.08 5.58 -1.56
CA GLU A 308 3.72 5.94 -1.99
C GLU A 308 2.75 5.89 -0.80
N ASP A 309 2.72 4.78 -0.05
CA ASP A 309 1.84 4.62 1.11
C ASP A 309 2.12 5.67 2.20
N HIS A 310 3.39 6.01 2.45
CA HIS A 310 3.74 7.08 3.38
C HIS A 310 3.27 8.46 2.91
N ILE A 311 3.37 8.76 1.61
CA ILE A 311 2.93 10.04 1.03
C ILE A 311 1.40 10.15 1.04
N LEU A 312 0.67 9.06 0.79
CA LEU A 312 -0.79 9.04 0.91
C LEU A 312 -1.23 9.31 2.34
N ASN A 313 -0.60 8.66 3.32
CA ASN A 313 -0.84 8.96 4.74
C ASN A 313 -0.53 10.43 5.07
N LEU A 314 0.50 11.00 4.43
CA LEU A 314 0.87 12.41 4.60
C LEU A 314 -0.24 13.37 4.19
N HIS A 315 -0.86 13.12 3.04
CA HIS A 315 -1.98 13.92 2.55
C HIS A 315 -3.12 13.94 3.56
N VAL A 316 -3.55 12.75 4.00
CA VAL A 316 -4.65 12.59 4.96
C VAL A 316 -4.38 13.34 6.27
N MET A 317 -3.15 13.28 6.78
CA MET A 317 -2.76 14.01 8.00
C MET A 317 -2.77 15.53 7.83
N LEU A 318 -2.25 16.03 6.71
CA LEU A 318 -2.20 17.47 6.42
C LEU A 318 -3.59 18.04 6.15
N GLU A 319 -4.44 17.31 5.42
CA GLU A 319 -5.84 17.69 5.19
C GLU A 319 -6.63 17.80 6.52
N SER A 320 -6.46 16.82 7.42
CA SER A 320 -7.07 16.87 8.76
C SER A 320 -6.58 18.06 9.58
N THR A 321 -5.28 18.37 9.50
CA THR A 321 -4.68 19.54 10.16
C THR A 321 -5.25 20.85 9.61
N ILE A 322 -5.32 21.00 8.28
CA ILE A 322 -5.94 22.15 7.59
C ILE A 322 -7.40 22.32 8.01
N SER A 323 -8.16 21.23 8.07
CA SER A 323 -9.56 21.23 8.51
C SER A 323 -9.72 21.70 9.97
N THR A 324 -8.81 21.25 10.84
CA THR A 324 -8.77 21.65 12.26
C THR A 324 -8.44 23.13 12.42
N ILE A 325 -7.38 23.62 11.75
CA ILE A 325 -7.02 25.04 11.76
C ILE A 325 -8.18 25.88 11.24
N SER A 326 -8.76 25.51 10.09
CA SER A 326 -9.91 26.22 9.50
C SER A 326 -11.12 26.29 10.44
N SER A 327 -11.40 25.20 11.15
CA SER A 327 -12.48 25.14 12.14
C SER A 327 -12.20 26.07 13.30
N LEU A 328 -10.98 26.06 13.86
CA LEU A 328 -10.58 26.94 14.95
C LEU A 328 -10.60 28.41 14.54
N THR A 329 -10.10 28.76 13.35
CA THR A 329 -10.16 30.14 12.81
C THR A 329 -11.61 30.62 12.68
N LYS A 330 -12.52 29.76 12.20
CA LYS A 330 -13.95 30.10 12.12
C LYS A 330 -14.52 30.40 13.51
N HIS A 331 -14.19 29.60 14.52
CA HIS A 331 -14.66 29.85 15.88
C HIS A 331 -14.01 31.07 16.53
N LEU A 332 -12.71 31.29 16.32
CA LEU A 332 -12.02 32.51 16.74
C LEU A 332 -12.71 33.76 16.18
N SER A 333 -13.04 33.77 14.88
CA SER A 333 -13.74 34.92 14.27
C SER A 333 -15.14 35.18 14.85
N SER A 334 -15.77 34.17 15.46
CA SER A 334 -17.06 34.34 16.15
C SER A 334 -16.90 34.93 17.56
N VAL A 335 -15.78 34.61 18.22
CA VAL A 335 -15.44 35.08 19.57
C VAL A 335 -14.82 36.49 19.50
N SER A 336 -14.00 36.77 18.48
CA SER A 336 -13.34 38.06 18.28
C SER A 336 -14.31 39.23 18.09
N ARG A 337 -15.48 39.00 17.48
CA ARG A 337 -16.56 40.00 17.37
C ARG A 337 -17.05 40.54 18.71
N GLN A 338 -16.60 39.97 19.83
CA GLN A 338 -17.05 40.28 21.18
C GLN A 338 -15.91 40.78 22.10
N SER A 339 -14.66 40.78 21.63
CA SER A 339 -13.42 41.06 22.38
C SER A 339 -12.61 42.19 21.72
N ASP A 340 -11.40 42.48 22.23
CA ASP A 340 -10.47 43.48 21.71
C ASP A 340 -10.11 43.21 20.23
N GLU A 341 -10.25 44.23 19.38
CA GLU A 341 -10.12 44.11 17.91
C GLU A 341 -8.67 43.88 17.48
N GLU A 342 -7.68 44.49 18.15
CA GLU A 342 -6.27 44.40 17.76
C GLU A 342 -5.67 43.02 18.05
N GLU A 343 -5.83 42.51 19.28
CA GLU A 343 -5.33 41.17 19.66
C GLU A 343 -6.01 40.07 18.85
N SER A 344 -7.32 40.22 18.60
CA SER A 344 -8.06 39.30 17.76
C SER A 344 -7.58 39.31 16.31
N ALA A 345 -7.25 40.48 15.75
CA ALA A 345 -6.72 40.61 14.39
C ALA A 345 -5.34 39.95 14.28
N PHE A 346 -4.47 40.14 15.27
CA PHE A 346 -3.16 39.48 15.35
C PHE A 346 -3.31 37.95 15.34
N LEU A 347 -4.17 37.41 16.21
CA LEU A 347 -4.40 35.96 16.27
C LEU A 347 -4.97 35.43 14.96
N ILE A 348 -5.97 36.09 14.37
CA ILE A 348 -6.55 35.66 13.09
C ILE A 348 -5.47 35.61 11.99
N ASN A 349 -4.57 36.60 11.95
CA ASN A 349 -3.45 36.62 11.01
C ASN A 349 -2.51 35.43 11.24
N SER A 350 -2.09 35.15 12.47
CA SER A 350 -1.23 34.00 12.78
C SER A 350 -1.86 32.66 12.45
N TYR A 351 -3.18 32.51 12.70
CA TYR A 351 -3.93 31.33 12.25
C TYR A 351 -3.95 31.20 10.72
N SER A 352 -4.07 32.31 10.00
CA SER A 352 -4.03 32.31 8.54
C SER A 352 -2.66 31.93 7.99
N GLU A 353 -1.59 32.39 8.62
CA GLU A 353 -0.21 32.01 8.28
C GLU A 353 0.02 30.50 8.48
N ALA A 354 -0.40 29.96 9.63
CA ALA A 354 -0.30 28.51 9.90
C ALA A 354 -1.15 27.68 8.93
N LEU A 355 -2.32 28.19 8.51
CA LEU A 355 -3.18 27.56 7.52
C LEU A 355 -2.51 27.52 6.15
N ASP A 356 -1.92 28.63 5.71
CA ASP A 356 -1.25 28.72 4.41
C ASP A 356 0.05 27.91 4.37
N GLU A 357 0.79 27.85 5.48
CA GLU A 357 1.92 26.95 5.63
C GLU A 357 1.49 25.47 5.51
N SER A 358 0.39 25.09 6.16
CA SER A 358 -0.15 23.73 6.07
C SER A 358 -0.61 23.37 4.65
N LYS A 359 -1.24 24.31 3.92
CA LYS A 359 -1.61 24.13 2.51
C LYS A 359 -0.37 23.98 1.61
N LEU A 360 0.68 24.75 1.88
CA LEU A 360 1.95 24.62 1.16
C LEU A 360 2.55 23.22 1.37
N TYR A 361 2.51 22.68 2.59
CA TYR A 361 2.94 21.30 2.87
C TYR A 361 2.10 20.27 2.12
N LEU A 362 0.77 20.45 2.06
CA LEU A 362 -0.11 19.57 1.30
C LEU A 362 0.21 19.62 -0.21
N SER A 363 0.44 20.81 -0.76
CA SER A 363 0.84 20.97 -2.17
C SER A 363 2.16 20.27 -2.47
N LYS A 364 3.16 20.37 -1.58
CA LYS A 364 4.44 19.65 -1.70
C LYS A 364 4.25 18.13 -1.66
N ALA A 365 3.40 17.63 -0.76
CA ALA A 365 3.04 16.21 -0.73
C ALA A 365 2.41 15.77 -2.07
N GLY A 366 1.55 16.59 -2.67
CA GLY A 366 0.93 16.28 -3.97
C GLY A 366 1.92 16.26 -5.13
N VAL A 367 2.98 17.06 -5.07
CA VAL A 367 4.09 16.96 -6.04
C VAL A 367 4.89 15.67 -5.83
N LEU A 368 5.15 15.27 -4.59
CA LEU A 368 5.84 14.02 -4.28
C LEU A 368 5.07 12.80 -4.75
N ASP A 369 3.75 12.80 -4.57
CA ASP A 369 2.86 11.73 -5.04
C ASP A 369 2.99 11.53 -6.55
N LYS A 370 2.87 12.62 -7.33
CA LYS A 370 3.07 12.60 -8.79
C LYS A 370 4.45 12.07 -9.19
N ARG A 371 5.50 12.43 -8.45
CA ARG A 371 6.87 11.94 -8.71
C ARG A 371 7.01 10.45 -8.44
N VAL A 372 6.50 9.96 -7.31
CA VAL A 372 6.54 8.52 -6.97
C VAL A 372 5.72 7.70 -7.96
N HIS A 373 4.57 8.21 -8.36
CA HIS A 373 3.74 7.55 -9.37
C HIS A 373 4.45 7.48 -10.72
N GLY A 374 5.07 8.58 -11.17
CA GLY A 374 5.88 8.61 -12.40
C GLY A 374 7.06 7.63 -12.36
N ALA A 375 7.80 7.58 -11.24
CA ALA A 375 8.90 6.63 -11.05
C ALA A 375 8.42 5.17 -11.04
N SER A 376 7.28 4.90 -10.39
CA SER A 376 6.67 3.56 -10.36
C SER A 376 6.17 3.10 -11.73
N TYR A 377 5.60 4.02 -12.50
CA TYR A 377 5.16 3.76 -13.87
C TYR A 377 6.35 3.40 -14.77
N LEU A 378 7.41 4.21 -14.74
CA LEU A 378 8.62 3.98 -15.53
C LEU A 378 9.31 2.66 -15.14
N LEU A 379 9.42 2.38 -13.84
CA LEU A 379 9.95 1.11 -13.34
C LEU A 379 9.13 -0.11 -13.81
N SER A 380 7.80 0.01 -13.84
CA SER A 380 6.94 -1.05 -14.37
C SER A 380 7.23 -1.31 -15.85
N GLY A 381 7.32 -0.26 -16.65
CA GLY A 381 7.64 -0.36 -18.07
C GLY A 381 9.02 -0.98 -18.33
N LEU A 382 10.02 -0.65 -17.51
CA LEU A 382 11.37 -1.24 -17.60
C LEU A 382 11.37 -2.74 -17.26
N LEU A 383 10.68 -3.13 -16.18
CA LEU A 383 10.56 -4.55 -15.79
C LEU A 383 9.80 -5.36 -16.84
N ASP A 384 8.73 -4.81 -17.41
CA ASP A 384 7.97 -5.46 -18.47
C ASP A 384 8.81 -5.61 -19.75
N TYR A 385 9.62 -4.61 -20.09
CA TYR A 385 10.55 -4.67 -21.20
C TYR A 385 11.63 -5.74 -21.00
N GLU A 386 12.24 -5.81 -19.81
CA GLU A 386 13.26 -6.83 -19.48
C GLU A 386 12.67 -8.25 -19.50
N ASN A 387 11.46 -8.42 -18.98
CA ASN A 387 10.73 -9.68 -19.04
C ASN A 387 10.43 -10.10 -20.48
N ALA A 388 9.92 -9.17 -21.31
CA ALA A 388 9.63 -9.43 -22.72
C ALA A 388 10.91 -9.74 -23.52
N TYR A 389 12.01 -9.03 -23.25
CA TYR A 389 13.30 -9.28 -23.86
C TYR A 389 13.85 -10.66 -23.48
N SER A 390 13.78 -11.03 -22.21
CA SER A 390 14.23 -12.35 -21.71
C SER A 390 13.42 -13.48 -22.31
N LEU A 391 12.09 -13.33 -22.41
CA LEU A 391 11.22 -14.29 -23.10
C LEU A 391 11.57 -14.42 -24.58
N ARG A 392 11.88 -13.31 -25.25
CA ARG A 392 12.30 -13.33 -26.66
C ARG A 392 13.64 -14.04 -26.84
N LEU A 393 14.60 -13.82 -25.94
CA LEU A 393 15.89 -14.49 -25.98
C LEU A 393 15.73 -16.01 -25.78
N LEU A 394 14.96 -16.42 -24.78
CA LEU A 394 14.63 -17.84 -24.54
C LEU A 394 13.90 -18.46 -25.74
N ALA A 395 12.97 -17.72 -26.37
CA ALA A 395 12.28 -18.19 -27.57
C ALA A 395 13.23 -18.37 -28.76
N GLU A 396 14.22 -17.49 -28.92
CA GLU A 396 15.22 -17.60 -29.97
C GLU A 396 16.19 -18.76 -29.71
N GLU A 397 16.63 -18.95 -28.47
CA GLU A 397 17.46 -20.11 -28.08
C GLU A 397 16.69 -21.42 -28.29
N ALA A 398 15.43 -21.50 -27.84
CA ALA A 398 14.56 -22.64 -28.12
C ALA A 398 14.35 -22.85 -29.61
N ARG A 399 14.27 -21.80 -30.42
CA ARG A 399 14.19 -21.90 -31.89
C ARG A 399 15.46 -22.52 -32.46
N GLN A 400 16.64 -22.11 -32.00
CA GLN A 400 17.92 -22.66 -32.42
C GLN A 400 18.05 -24.14 -32.04
N ASP A 401 17.69 -24.50 -30.80
CA ASP A 401 17.65 -25.88 -30.33
C ASP A 401 16.70 -26.74 -31.17
N ASN A 402 15.52 -26.22 -31.51
CA ASN A 402 14.58 -26.92 -32.39
C ASN A 402 15.15 -27.14 -33.80
N LEU A 403 15.89 -26.17 -34.37
CA LEU A 403 16.56 -26.34 -35.67
C LEU A 403 17.68 -27.38 -35.58
N ALA A 404 18.49 -27.35 -34.53
CA ALA A 404 19.55 -28.34 -34.30
C ALA A 404 18.96 -29.76 -34.13
N MET A 405 17.90 -29.89 -33.32
CA MET A 405 17.17 -31.16 -33.14
C MET A 405 16.57 -31.67 -34.45
N ARG A 406 16.01 -30.78 -35.27
CA ARG A 406 15.48 -31.12 -36.59
C ARG A 406 16.58 -31.66 -37.51
N HIS A 407 17.75 -31.02 -37.54
CA HIS A 407 18.90 -31.50 -38.31
C HIS A 407 19.43 -32.85 -37.82
N LEU A 408 19.51 -33.06 -36.50
CA LEU A 408 19.91 -34.36 -35.92
C LEU A 408 18.90 -35.45 -36.27
N THR A 409 17.61 -35.15 -36.16
CA THR A 409 16.54 -36.09 -36.52
C THR A 409 16.61 -36.43 -38.01
N GLU A 410 16.82 -35.45 -38.90
CA GLU A 410 16.97 -35.69 -40.33
C GLU A 410 18.16 -36.60 -40.63
N LYS A 411 19.33 -36.34 -40.03
CA LYS A 411 20.51 -37.22 -40.15
C LYS A 411 20.21 -38.63 -39.63
N ALA A 412 19.60 -38.77 -38.45
CA ALA A 412 19.22 -40.07 -37.90
C ALA A 412 18.22 -40.84 -38.79
N THR A 413 17.30 -40.12 -39.47
CA THR A 413 16.40 -40.74 -40.45
C THR A 413 17.11 -41.20 -41.72
N LYS A 414 18.15 -40.50 -42.17
CA LYS A 414 19.00 -40.95 -43.29
C LYS A 414 19.83 -42.18 -42.89
N ASP A 415 20.36 -42.22 -41.68
CA ASP A 415 21.06 -43.39 -41.13
C ASP A 415 20.14 -44.62 -41.04
N SER A 416 18.83 -44.42 -40.88
CA SER A 416 17.84 -45.52 -40.99
C SER A 416 17.89 -46.23 -42.36
N GLY A 417 18.28 -45.54 -43.43
CA GLY A 417 18.51 -46.13 -44.75
C GLY A 417 19.68 -47.12 -44.75
N ALA A 418 20.81 -46.76 -44.13
CA ALA A 418 21.97 -47.64 -43.99
C ALA A 418 21.65 -48.86 -43.11
N ILE A 419 20.91 -48.67 -42.01
CA ILE A 419 20.45 -49.76 -41.13
C ILE A 419 19.57 -50.75 -41.91
N LYS A 420 18.67 -50.26 -42.78
CA LYS A 420 17.86 -51.13 -43.65
C LYS A 420 18.73 -51.95 -44.61
N ILE A 421 19.74 -51.35 -45.24
CA ILE A 421 20.64 -52.04 -46.16
C ILE A 421 21.42 -53.16 -45.43
N ILE A 422 22.03 -52.85 -44.28
CA ILE A 422 22.76 -53.84 -43.47
C ILE A 422 21.84 -55.00 -43.05
N THR A 423 20.62 -54.69 -42.64
CA THR A 423 19.62 -55.70 -42.25
C THR A 423 19.27 -56.61 -43.44
N ILE A 424 19.05 -56.04 -44.63
CA ILE A 424 18.76 -56.81 -45.86
C ILE A 424 19.92 -57.77 -46.19
N ILE A 425 21.15 -57.27 -46.16
CA ILE A 425 22.36 -58.08 -46.41
C ILE A 425 22.46 -59.21 -45.38
N THR A 426 22.23 -58.91 -44.10
CA THR A 426 22.29 -59.91 -43.02
C THR A 426 21.24 -61.00 -43.21
N VAL A 427 19.98 -60.62 -43.51
CA VAL A 427 18.89 -61.57 -43.78
C VAL A 427 19.20 -62.47 -44.98
N PHE A 428 19.90 -61.96 -45.99
CA PHE A 428 20.31 -62.74 -47.15
C PHE A 428 21.44 -63.75 -46.84
N PHE A 429 22.45 -63.35 -46.06
CA PHE A 429 23.61 -64.20 -45.77
C PHE A 429 23.42 -65.17 -44.59
N LEU A 430 22.53 -64.87 -43.65
CA LEU A 430 22.30 -65.69 -42.46
C LEU A 430 21.96 -67.16 -42.79
N PRO A 431 21.03 -67.47 -43.72
CA PRO A 431 20.66 -68.85 -44.03
C PRO A 431 21.81 -69.61 -44.70
N ALA A 432 22.53 -68.95 -45.62
CA ALA A 432 23.69 -69.53 -46.28
C ALA A 432 24.81 -69.85 -45.27
N THR A 433 25.05 -68.97 -44.30
CA THR A 433 26.07 -69.17 -43.25
C THR A 433 25.72 -70.32 -42.32
N VAL A 434 24.45 -70.46 -41.91
CA VAL A 434 23.98 -71.58 -41.06
C VAL A 434 24.13 -72.92 -41.79
N VAL A 435 23.72 -72.98 -43.05
CA VAL A 435 23.85 -74.20 -43.87
C VAL A 435 25.32 -74.51 -44.12
N ALA A 436 26.15 -73.52 -44.45
CA ALA A 436 27.59 -73.69 -44.61
C ALA A 436 28.25 -74.22 -43.34
N GLY A 437 27.90 -73.68 -42.16
CA GLY A 437 28.42 -74.14 -40.87
C GLY A 437 28.02 -75.58 -40.53
N PHE A 438 26.75 -75.95 -40.78
CA PHE A 438 26.25 -77.31 -40.53
C PHE A 438 26.94 -78.36 -41.42
N PHE A 439 27.26 -77.98 -42.66
CA PHE A 439 27.85 -78.89 -43.63
C PHE A 439 29.37 -78.73 -43.85
N SER A 440 30.02 -77.78 -43.16
CA SER A 440 31.44 -77.43 -43.31
C SER A 440 32.38 -78.64 -43.17
N THR A 441 32.05 -79.56 -42.25
CA THR A 441 32.87 -80.73 -41.93
C THR A 441 32.50 -81.99 -42.73
N GLN A 442 31.39 -81.97 -43.47
CA GLN A 442 30.85 -83.14 -44.17
C GLN A 442 31.23 -83.19 -45.66
N PHE A 443 31.67 -82.06 -46.22
CA PHE A 443 31.95 -81.95 -47.66
C PHE A 443 33.44 -81.91 -48.05
N VAL A 444 34.33 -81.69 -47.08
CA VAL A 444 35.79 -81.64 -47.29
C VAL A 444 36.46 -82.67 -46.38
N SER A 445 36.90 -83.78 -46.96
CA SER A 445 37.79 -84.75 -46.31
C SER A 445 39.21 -84.55 -46.83
N ILE A 446 40.18 -84.42 -45.91
CA ILE A 446 41.60 -84.26 -46.26
C ILE A 446 42.22 -85.65 -46.30
N ASP A 447 42.43 -86.19 -47.51
CA ASP A 447 43.23 -87.39 -47.74
C ASP A 447 44.70 -87.01 -48.04
N PRO A 448 45.68 -87.85 -47.68
CA PRO A 448 47.11 -87.54 -47.80
C PRO A 448 47.65 -87.38 -49.25
N GLN A 449 46.81 -87.52 -50.29
CA GLN A 449 47.19 -87.34 -51.70
C GLN A 449 46.41 -86.22 -52.43
N GLY A 450 45.59 -85.44 -51.71
CA GLY A 450 44.92 -84.26 -52.28
C GLY A 450 43.50 -84.03 -51.74
N LEU A 451 43.01 -82.80 -51.89
CA LEU A 451 41.71 -82.37 -51.39
C LEU A 451 40.56 -83.01 -52.21
N THR A 452 39.81 -83.96 -51.65
CA THR A 452 38.65 -84.57 -52.33
C THR A 452 37.36 -83.85 -51.97
N ILE A 453 36.73 -83.20 -52.96
CA ILE A 453 35.40 -82.57 -52.81
C ILE A 453 34.32 -83.65 -52.99
N SER A 454 33.39 -83.73 -52.04
CA SER A 454 32.28 -84.69 -52.09
C SER A 454 31.37 -84.46 -53.31
N LYS A 455 31.04 -85.52 -54.06
CA LYS A 455 30.10 -85.48 -55.22
C LYS A 455 28.69 -84.98 -54.86
N LYS A 456 28.34 -84.88 -53.57
CA LYS A 456 27.03 -84.40 -53.08
C LYS A 456 27.01 -82.91 -52.69
N TRP A 457 28.02 -82.13 -53.06
CA TRP A 457 28.09 -80.68 -52.76
C TRP A 457 26.86 -79.88 -53.24
N TRP A 458 26.13 -80.35 -54.26
CA TRP A 458 24.91 -79.69 -54.75
C TRP A 458 23.76 -79.65 -53.71
N ILE A 459 23.79 -80.52 -52.69
CA ILE A 459 22.83 -80.52 -51.56
C ILE A 459 22.88 -79.19 -50.79
N TYR A 460 24.06 -78.55 -50.72
CA TYR A 460 24.21 -77.22 -50.13
C TYR A 460 23.31 -76.19 -50.85
N PHE A 461 23.33 -76.17 -52.18
CA PHE A 461 22.51 -75.26 -52.98
C PHE A 461 21.02 -75.62 -52.90
N ALA A 462 20.70 -76.91 -52.89
CA ALA A 462 19.31 -77.40 -52.80
C ALA A 462 18.62 -77.01 -51.49
N ILE A 463 19.36 -76.85 -50.39
CA ILE A 463 18.81 -76.44 -49.08
C ILE A 463 18.90 -74.91 -48.88
N THR A 464 19.99 -74.28 -49.33
CA THR A 464 20.23 -72.84 -49.11
C THR A 464 19.24 -71.95 -49.88
N ILE A 465 18.93 -72.29 -51.14
CA ILE A 465 18.02 -71.51 -51.98
C ILE A 465 16.59 -71.44 -51.40
N PRO A 466 15.92 -72.55 -51.04
CA PRO A 466 14.59 -72.48 -50.45
C PRO A 466 14.62 -71.80 -49.07
N LEU A 467 15.65 -72.03 -48.26
CA LEU A 467 15.76 -71.40 -46.93
C LEU A 467 15.92 -69.87 -47.04
N THR A 468 16.75 -69.39 -47.97
CA THR A 468 16.87 -67.94 -48.26
C THR A 468 15.55 -67.36 -48.76
N LEU A 469 14.83 -68.06 -49.65
CA LEU A 469 13.52 -67.63 -50.14
C LEU A 469 12.49 -67.53 -49.00
N VAL A 470 12.45 -68.50 -48.09
CA VAL A 470 11.57 -68.48 -46.91
C VAL A 470 11.94 -67.32 -45.99
N THR A 471 13.22 -67.08 -45.71
CA THR A 471 13.62 -65.94 -44.86
C THR A 471 13.30 -64.58 -45.47
N LEU A 472 13.44 -64.42 -46.80
CA LEU A 472 13.03 -63.22 -47.50
C LEU A 472 11.52 -63.03 -47.48
N LEU A 473 10.75 -64.10 -47.63
CA LEU A 473 9.28 -64.06 -47.61
C LEU A 473 8.74 -63.70 -46.23
N VAL A 474 9.32 -64.27 -45.16
CA VAL A 474 9.01 -63.91 -43.76
C VAL A 474 9.39 -62.45 -43.47
N TRP A 475 10.57 -61.98 -43.92
CA TRP A 475 10.97 -60.58 -43.78
C TRP A 475 10.05 -59.64 -44.55
N TYR A 476 9.69 -59.97 -45.79
CA TYR A 476 8.78 -59.17 -46.61
C TYR A 476 7.39 -59.08 -45.98
N MET A 477 6.84 -60.20 -45.51
CA MET A 477 5.54 -60.22 -44.82
C MET A 477 5.54 -59.43 -43.51
N THR A 478 6.57 -59.58 -42.68
CA THR A 478 6.69 -58.83 -41.41
C THR A 478 6.94 -57.34 -41.65
N SER A 479 7.76 -56.98 -42.63
CA SER A 479 8.01 -55.58 -43.03
C SER A 479 6.74 -54.93 -43.60
N SER A 480 6.06 -55.58 -44.55
CA SER A 480 4.83 -55.08 -45.17
C SER A 480 3.70 -54.88 -44.15
N THR A 481 3.54 -55.80 -43.20
CA THR A 481 2.56 -55.68 -42.11
C THR A 481 2.88 -54.52 -41.17
N ARG A 482 4.17 -54.29 -40.85
CA ARG A 482 4.60 -53.12 -40.06
C ARG A 482 4.38 -51.79 -40.80
N PHE A 483 4.57 -51.74 -42.12
CA PHE A 483 4.28 -50.54 -42.93
C PHE A 483 2.77 -50.25 -43.03
N LYS A 484 1.92 -51.26 -43.19
CA LYS A 484 0.46 -51.10 -43.19
C LYS A 484 -0.05 -50.58 -41.84
N ASN A 485 0.45 -51.12 -40.73
CA ASN A 485 0.10 -50.65 -39.39
C ASN A 485 0.58 -49.21 -39.11
N MET A 486 1.74 -48.81 -39.65
CA MET A 486 2.22 -47.42 -39.55
C MET A 486 1.36 -46.44 -40.37
N ALA A 487 0.88 -46.84 -41.54
CA ALA A 487 0.02 -46.01 -42.39
C ALA A 487 -1.36 -45.80 -41.77
N ILE A 488 -1.93 -46.83 -41.14
CA ILE A 488 -3.20 -46.75 -40.41
C ILE A 488 -3.09 -45.77 -39.23
N HIS A 489 -2.03 -45.86 -38.41
CA HIS A 489 -1.82 -44.90 -37.31
C HIS A 489 -1.55 -43.47 -37.78
N ARG A 490 -0.94 -43.25 -38.96
CA ARG A 490 -0.78 -41.90 -39.54
C ARG A 490 -2.11 -41.32 -39.99
N LEU A 491 -3.00 -42.12 -40.57
CA LEU A 491 -4.35 -41.72 -40.96
C LEU A 491 -5.23 -41.45 -39.73
N GLU A 492 -5.11 -42.25 -38.67
CA GLU A 492 -5.78 -41.99 -37.40
C GLU A 492 -5.31 -40.69 -36.78
N ARG A 493 -3.99 -40.45 -36.67
CA ARG A 493 -3.45 -39.17 -36.17
C ARG A 493 -3.86 -37.97 -37.03
N ALA A 494 -3.87 -38.10 -38.35
CA ALA A 494 -4.35 -37.04 -39.25
C ALA A 494 -5.84 -36.77 -39.09
N ARG A 495 -6.66 -37.81 -38.85
CA ARG A 495 -8.08 -37.65 -38.46
C ARG A 495 -8.23 -36.97 -37.10
N PHE A 496 -7.42 -37.34 -36.10
CA PHE A 496 -7.43 -36.70 -34.79
C PHE A 496 -7.00 -35.22 -34.85
N LEU A 497 -6.02 -34.87 -35.68
CA LEU A 497 -5.59 -33.48 -35.90
C LEU A 497 -6.64 -32.67 -36.67
N LYS A 498 -7.26 -33.23 -37.71
CA LYS A 498 -8.41 -32.62 -38.39
C LYS A 498 -9.60 -32.44 -37.45
N LEU A 499 -9.90 -33.42 -36.60
CA LEU A 499 -10.95 -33.32 -35.59
C LEU A 499 -10.65 -32.24 -34.54
N ARG A 500 -9.36 -32.03 -34.21
CA ARG A 500 -8.90 -30.98 -33.30
C ARG A 500 -8.95 -29.59 -33.95
N GLU A 501 -8.61 -29.44 -35.23
CA GLU A 501 -8.80 -28.21 -36.01
C GLU A 501 -10.27 -27.87 -36.24
N THR A 502 -11.15 -28.87 -36.46
CA THR A 502 -12.60 -28.63 -36.57
C THR A 502 -13.29 -28.34 -35.24
N LYS A 503 -12.59 -28.51 -34.10
CA LYS A 503 -13.11 -28.22 -32.75
C LYS A 503 -12.57 -26.92 -32.15
N THR A 504 -11.65 -26.24 -32.83
CA THR A 504 -11.37 -24.82 -32.59
C THR A 504 -12.32 -24.00 -33.47
N PRO A 505 -13.26 -23.21 -32.92
CA PRO A 505 -14.13 -22.37 -33.73
C PRO A 505 -13.29 -21.26 -34.37
N ASN A 506 -13.15 -21.30 -35.69
CA ASN A 506 -12.62 -20.18 -36.45
C ASN A 506 -13.71 -19.11 -36.51
N HIS A 507 -13.39 -17.94 -35.95
CA HIS A 507 -14.13 -16.71 -36.20
C HIS A 507 -13.58 -16.15 -37.52
N ASP A 508 -14.25 -16.46 -38.63
CA ASP A 508 -13.91 -15.93 -39.95
C ASP A 508 -14.56 -14.54 -40.14
N PRO A 509 -13.83 -13.56 -40.72
CA PRO A 509 -14.39 -12.28 -41.15
C PRO A 509 -14.89 -12.36 -42.60
N GLU A 510 -15.76 -11.41 -42.94
CA GLU A 510 -16.19 -11.01 -44.31
C GLU A 510 -17.22 -11.86 -45.06
N HIS A 511 -18.49 -11.51 -44.84
CA HIS A 511 -19.45 -11.27 -45.92
C HIS A 511 -20.43 -10.17 -45.49
N ALA A 512 -20.46 -9.05 -46.22
CA ALA A 512 -21.68 -8.38 -46.71
C ALA A 512 -21.37 -7.03 -47.40
N GLU A 513 -21.66 -6.93 -48.70
CA GLU A 513 -21.77 -5.67 -49.44
C GLU A 513 -23.17 -5.02 -49.26
N MET A 514 -23.14 -3.71 -48.93
CA MET A 514 -23.90 -2.54 -49.47
C MET A 514 -25.43 -2.56 -49.73
N HIS A 515 -26.21 -1.70 -49.02
CA HIS A 515 -26.80 -0.41 -49.53
C HIS A 515 -27.84 0.27 -48.58
N GLN A 516 -27.56 1.56 -48.28
CA GLN A 516 -28.39 2.76 -47.96
C GLN A 516 -29.45 2.83 -46.82
N PRO A 517 -29.55 3.98 -46.09
CA PRO A 517 -30.55 4.21 -45.04
C PRO A 517 -31.61 5.30 -45.37
N ILE A 518 -32.88 5.09 -44.99
CA ILE A 518 -33.89 6.16 -44.77
C ILE A 518 -34.77 5.80 -43.54
N SER A 519 -35.10 6.86 -42.79
CA SER A 519 -35.65 7.11 -41.44
C SER A 519 -37.01 6.50 -41.00
N PHE A 520 -37.26 6.44 -39.67
CA PHE A 520 -38.25 7.28 -38.92
C PHE A 520 -38.40 6.92 -37.40
N ASP A 521 -38.44 7.98 -36.56
CA ASP A 521 -39.08 8.29 -35.24
C ASP A 521 -38.79 7.64 -33.85
N PHE A 522 -38.16 8.47 -32.97
CA PHE A 522 -38.46 9.00 -31.59
C PHE A 522 -39.16 8.19 -30.46
N PRO A 523 -39.04 8.58 -29.14
CA PRO A 523 -38.46 9.80 -28.55
C PRO A 523 -37.43 9.61 -27.39
N SER A 524 -36.72 10.69 -27.05
CA SER A 524 -35.91 10.84 -25.83
C SER A 524 -36.10 12.25 -25.26
N ASP A 525 -36.34 12.34 -23.95
CA ASP A 525 -36.51 13.58 -23.19
C ASP A 525 -35.16 14.19 -22.73
N GLU A 526 -35.08 15.51 -22.91
CA GLU A 526 -34.49 16.58 -22.08
C GLU A 526 -32.97 16.65 -21.71
N MET A 527 -32.29 17.61 -22.40
CA MET A 527 -31.75 18.90 -21.82
C MET A 527 -30.28 18.94 -21.30
N PRO A 528 -29.56 20.10 -21.31
CA PRO A 528 -29.18 20.96 -22.45
C PRO A 528 -27.70 21.48 -22.46
N ASP A 529 -27.29 21.98 -23.64
CA ASP A 529 -26.41 23.12 -24.00
C ASP A 529 -25.32 23.71 -23.06
N SER A 530 -24.11 23.92 -23.60
CA SER A 530 -23.65 25.28 -24.00
C SER A 530 -22.25 25.33 -24.67
N ARG A 531 -22.28 25.88 -25.89
CA ARG A 531 -21.30 26.69 -26.66
C ARG A 531 -19.82 26.81 -26.21
N SER A 532 -18.94 26.49 -27.17
CA SER A 532 -17.62 27.11 -27.39
C SER A 532 -17.73 28.58 -27.81
N PRO A 533 -16.63 29.36 -27.66
CA PRO A 533 -16.08 29.99 -28.87
C PRO A 533 -14.54 30.01 -28.95
N THR A 534 -14.07 29.72 -30.17
CA THR A 534 -13.07 30.44 -30.99
C THR A 534 -11.75 30.95 -30.35
N SER A 535 -10.63 30.42 -30.84
CA SER A 535 -9.27 30.98 -30.74
C SER A 535 -9.12 32.32 -31.47
N PRO A 536 -8.12 33.14 -31.10
CA PRO A 536 -7.11 33.48 -32.11
C PRO A 536 -5.67 33.58 -31.59
N GLY A 537 -4.72 33.35 -32.51
CA GLY A 537 -3.57 34.24 -32.70
C GLY A 537 -2.29 33.98 -31.89
N LEU A 538 -1.27 33.46 -32.58
CA LEU A 538 0.13 33.64 -32.22
C LEU A 538 0.50 35.13 -32.15
N SER A 539 1.33 35.49 -31.17
CA SER A 539 2.31 36.56 -31.29
C SER A 539 3.52 36.28 -30.40
N GLU A 540 4.69 36.32 -31.04
CA GLU A 540 6.00 36.51 -30.42
C GLU A 540 5.99 37.76 -29.53
N MET A 541 6.79 37.78 -28.45
CA MET A 541 7.80 38.82 -28.21
C MET A 541 8.46 38.70 -26.82
N HIS A 542 9.79 38.69 -26.87
CA HIS A 542 10.76 39.35 -25.99
C HIS A 542 10.90 38.96 -24.51
N PHE A 543 11.92 38.12 -24.29
CA PHE A 543 12.87 38.21 -23.19
C PHE A 543 13.39 39.65 -22.96
N THR A 544 13.35 40.11 -21.71
CA THR A 544 14.27 41.12 -21.18
C THR A 544 14.80 40.64 -19.82
N GLY A 545 16.13 40.52 -19.71
CA GLY A 545 16.84 40.27 -18.46
C GLY A 545 16.92 41.55 -17.62
N THR A 546 17.12 41.47 -16.30
CA THR A 546 18.41 41.39 -15.58
C THR A 546 18.20 42.11 -14.20
N PRO A 547 19.18 42.27 -13.28
CA PRO A 547 20.10 41.31 -12.64
C PRO A 547 20.32 41.53 -11.11
N TYR A 548 21.13 40.63 -10.51
CA TYR A 548 21.94 40.74 -9.27
C TYR A 548 21.25 40.83 -7.88
N LEU A 549 21.64 39.91 -6.98
CA LEU A 549 22.41 40.29 -5.77
C LEU A 549 23.18 39.10 -5.16
N ARG A 550 24.47 39.39 -4.96
CA ARG A 550 25.58 38.60 -4.39
C ARG A 550 25.26 37.94 -3.04
N ARG A 551 25.79 36.72 -2.89
CA ARG A 551 26.26 36.18 -1.59
C ARG A 551 27.48 36.98 -1.10
N PRO A 552 27.66 37.21 0.21
CA PRO A 552 28.97 37.49 0.78
C PRO A 552 29.69 36.18 1.19
N PRO A 553 31.04 36.13 1.14
CA PRO A 553 31.81 34.98 1.62
C PRO A 553 32.38 35.21 3.03
N LEU A 554 32.23 34.19 3.87
CA LEU A 554 33.20 33.53 4.77
C LEU A 554 32.47 32.88 5.95
#